data_AF-A0A2N5S7H1-F1
#
_entry.id   AF-A0A2N5S7H1-F1
#
_cell.length_a   1.000
_cell.length_b   1.000
_cell.length_c   1.000
_cell.angle_alpha   90.00
_cell.angle_beta   90.00
_cell.angle_gamma   90.00
#
_symmetry.space_group_name_H-M   'P 1'
#
loop_
_entity.id
_entity.type
_entity.pdbx_description
1 polymer ?
#
loop_
_entity_poly.entity_id
_entity_poly.type
_entity_poly.pdbx_seq_one_letter_code
_entity_poly.pdbx_strand_id
1 'polypeptide(L)'
;MSANDRIPEVTTTNHFFRSISTCKKYGVPVESRAQQVDPSDFDSFDYILAMDTSNLQDLNRIRPPQSKAQVKLFGEFGDGQIVKDPYYGANDGFEYNFKQCTEYSIGLLKTLGFDSVRSIL
;
A
#
# COMPACT_ATOMS: atom_id res chain seq x y z
N MET A 1 35.62 6.18 11.42
CA MET A 1 35.98 5.14 10.43
C MET A 1 34.76 4.23 10.29
N SER A 2 34.11 3.98 9.16
CA SER A 2 34.26 4.38 7.76
C SER A 2 32.87 4.29 7.13
N ALA A 3 32.55 5.22 6.23
CA ALA A 3 31.41 5.13 5.34
C ALA A 3 31.67 4.05 4.27
N ASN A 4 31.08 2.84 4.38
CA ASN A 4 30.74 1.99 3.22
C ASN A 4 30.02 0.65 3.55
N ASP A 5 29.15 0.58 4.56
CA ASP A 5 28.36 -0.64 4.74
C ASP A 5 27.22 -0.68 3.71
N ARG A 6 27.53 -1.38 2.63
CA ARG A 6 26.69 -1.69 1.47
C ARG A 6 25.30 -2.15 1.94
N ILE A 7 24.27 -1.43 1.49
CA ILE A 7 22.88 -1.89 1.53
C ILE A 7 22.85 -3.22 0.76
N PRO A 8 22.47 -4.35 1.38
CA PRO A 8 22.38 -5.61 0.67
C PRO A 8 21.26 -5.50 -0.37
N GLU A 9 21.59 -5.93 -1.58
CA GLU A 9 20.75 -6.02 -2.77
C GLU A 9 19.34 -6.55 -2.44
N VAL A 10 18.34 -5.66 -2.47
CA VAL A 10 16.91 -5.90 -2.11
C VAL A 10 16.19 -6.72 -3.20
N THR A 11 16.90 -7.65 -3.85
CA THR A 11 16.42 -8.37 -5.04
C THR A 11 16.35 -9.87 -4.81
N THR A 12 16.40 -10.38 -3.57
CA THR A 12 16.45 -11.84 -3.31
C THR A 12 15.47 -12.33 -2.24
N THR A 13 14.35 -11.62 -2.01
CA THR A 13 13.24 -12.16 -1.21
C THR A 13 12.12 -12.65 -2.12
N ASN A 14 11.82 -13.95 -2.09
CA ASN A 14 10.75 -14.63 -2.85
C ASN A 14 9.41 -13.84 -2.86
N HIS A 15 9.13 -13.18 -1.75
CA HIS A 15 7.97 -12.33 -1.49
C HIS A 15 7.81 -11.14 -2.47
N PHE A 16 8.87 -10.35 -2.65
CA PHE A 16 8.85 -9.19 -3.55
C PHE A 16 8.66 -9.62 -5.01
N PHE A 17 9.27 -10.74 -5.40
CA PHE A 17 9.07 -11.32 -6.71
C PHE A 17 7.63 -11.76 -6.98
N ARG A 18 6.94 -12.33 -5.98
CA ARG A 18 5.54 -12.74 -6.13
C ARG A 18 4.61 -11.54 -6.29
N SER A 19 4.78 -10.48 -5.48
CA SER A 19 4.03 -9.22 -5.67
C SER A 19 4.26 -8.63 -7.05
N ILE A 20 5.52 -8.48 -7.47
CA ILE A 20 5.87 -7.94 -8.79
C ILE A 20 5.30 -8.81 -9.90
N SER A 21 5.41 -10.14 -9.78
CA SER A 21 4.92 -11.08 -10.78
C SER A 21 3.40 -10.96 -10.95
N THR A 22 2.65 -10.85 -9.85
CA THR A 22 1.20 -10.66 -9.91
C THR A 22 0.85 -9.31 -10.53
N CYS A 23 1.47 -8.20 -10.10
CA CYS A 23 1.18 -6.89 -10.69
C CYS A 23 1.52 -6.84 -12.20
N LYS A 24 2.66 -7.41 -12.61
CA LYS A 24 3.05 -7.51 -14.03
C LYS A 24 2.05 -8.31 -14.86
N LYS A 25 1.47 -9.38 -14.30
CA LYS A 25 0.42 -10.17 -14.97
C LYS A 25 -0.82 -9.33 -15.29
N TYR A 26 -1.11 -8.32 -14.48
CA TYR A 26 -2.20 -7.35 -14.70
C TYR A 26 -1.73 -6.04 -15.34
N GLY A 27 -0.52 -5.99 -15.90
CA GLY A 27 -0.03 -4.81 -16.59
C GLY A 27 0.31 -3.62 -15.68
N VAL A 28 0.39 -3.82 -14.36
CA VAL A 28 0.78 -2.77 -13.40
C VAL A 28 2.30 -2.82 -13.17
N PRO A 29 3.07 -1.83 -13.67
CA PRO A 29 4.50 -1.76 -13.36
C PRO A 29 4.68 -1.45 -11.87
N VAL A 30 5.64 -2.13 -11.24
CA VAL A 30 5.97 -1.93 -9.82
C VAL A 30 7.42 -1.50 -9.72
N GLU A 31 7.61 -0.22 -9.40
CA GLU A 31 8.90 0.38 -9.06
C GLU A 31 8.75 1.02 -7.68
N SER A 32 9.03 0.25 -6.63
CA SER A 32 8.92 0.71 -5.25
C SER A 32 10.16 0.39 -4.45
N ARG A 33 10.44 1.23 -3.46
CA ARG A 33 11.47 1.02 -2.44
C ARG A 33 10.82 1.10 -1.08
N ALA A 34 11.15 0.15 -0.20
CA ALA A 34 10.68 0.21 1.17
C ALA A 34 11.17 1.50 1.85
N GLN A 35 10.24 2.21 2.48
CA GLN A 35 10.49 3.45 3.21
C GLN A 35 9.71 3.40 4.52
N GLN A 36 10.34 3.88 5.58
CA GLN A 36 9.67 4.09 6.87
C GLN A 36 8.89 5.40 6.83
N VAL A 37 7.68 5.40 7.39
CA VAL A 37 6.84 6.60 7.51
C VAL A 37 7.51 7.60 8.46
N ASP A 38 7.65 8.83 8.00
CA ASP A 38 8.19 9.96 8.76
C ASP A 38 7.05 10.90 9.20
N PRO A 39 7.15 11.57 10.36
CA PRO A 39 6.15 12.57 10.77
C PRO A 39 5.86 13.65 9.72
N SER A 40 6.81 14.02 8.87
CA SER A 40 6.62 14.99 7.79
C SER A 40 5.74 14.48 6.64
N ASP A 41 5.55 13.16 6.51
CA ASP A 41 4.63 12.57 5.53
C ASP A 41 3.17 12.99 5.81
N PHE A 42 2.82 13.19 7.09
CA PHE A 42 1.47 13.58 7.50
C PHE A 42 1.09 15.01 7.09
N ASP A 43 2.07 15.85 6.75
CA ASP A 43 1.83 17.17 6.18
C ASP A 43 1.99 17.17 4.64
N SER A 44 2.80 16.26 4.12
CA SER A 44 3.07 16.14 2.68
C SER A 44 1.92 15.51 1.90
N PHE A 45 1.21 14.55 2.49
CA PHE A 45 0.14 13.80 1.83
C PHE A 45 -1.27 14.22 2.27
N ASP A 46 -2.24 14.10 1.38
CA ASP A 46 -3.66 14.28 1.71
C ASP A 46 -4.26 13.04 2.37
N TYR A 47 -3.75 11.85 2.02
CA TYR A 47 -4.20 10.56 2.55
C TYR A 47 -2.98 9.68 2.88
N ILE A 48 -3.05 9.01 4.03
CA ILE A 48 -2.15 7.91 4.37
C ILE A 48 -3.03 6.69 4.65
N LEU A 49 -2.88 5.66 3.81
CA LEU A 49 -3.78 4.51 3.78
C LEU A 49 -3.12 3.29 4.42
N ALA A 50 -3.66 2.83 5.54
CA ALA A 50 -3.21 1.65 6.25
C ALA A 50 -3.76 0.38 5.58
N MET A 51 -2.92 -0.65 5.44
CA MET A 51 -3.35 -1.93 4.85
C MET A 51 -4.13 -2.78 5.85
N ASP A 52 -3.75 -2.71 7.12
CA ASP A 52 -4.42 -3.41 8.22
C ASP A 52 -4.62 -2.51 9.45
N THR A 53 -5.23 -3.08 10.49
CA THR A 53 -5.51 -2.37 11.74
C THR A 53 -4.26 -2.10 12.58
N SER A 54 -3.21 -2.92 12.48
CA SER A 54 -1.96 -2.67 13.20
C SER A 54 -1.25 -1.45 12.62
N ASN A 55 -1.12 -1.38 11.29
CA ASN A 55 -0.59 -0.23 10.58
C ASN A 55 -1.39 1.03 10.92
N LEU A 56 -2.72 0.94 10.95
CA LEU A 56 -3.58 2.07 11.32
C LEU A 56 -3.30 2.56 12.74
N GLN A 57 -3.15 1.64 13.71
CA GLN A 57 -2.82 1.98 15.09
C GLN A 57 -1.44 2.63 15.20
N ASP A 58 -0.44 2.08 14.51
CA ASP A 58 0.93 2.59 14.53
C ASP A 58 1.02 3.98 13.89
N LEU A 59 0.36 4.19 12.75
CA LEU A 59 0.25 5.50 12.11
C LEU A 59 -0.40 6.54 13.03
N ASN A 60 -1.51 6.19 13.68
CA ASN A 60 -2.17 7.10 14.62
C ASN A 60 -1.33 7.38 15.87
N ARG A 61 -0.44 6.47 16.26
CA ARG A 61 0.47 6.68 17.40
C ARG A 61 1.56 7.70 17.09
N ILE A 62 2.06 7.72 15.85
CA ILE A 62 3.15 8.62 15.43
C ILE A 62 2.63 9.91 14.79
N ARG A 63 1.34 9.98 14.44
CA ARG A 63 0.70 11.12 13.79
C ARG A 63 0.83 12.40 14.62
N PRO A 64 1.44 13.48 14.08
CA PRO A 64 1.46 14.77 14.73
C PRO A 64 0.04 15.37 14.91
N PRO A 65 -0.22 16.15 15.97
CA PRO A 65 -1.47 16.89 16.09
C PRO A 65 -1.65 17.84 14.90
N GLN A 66 -2.89 18.08 14.50
CA GLN A 66 -3.25 18.99 13.38
C GLN A 66 -2.67 18.61 12.01
N SER A 67 -2.21 17.37 11.83
CA SER A 67 -1.76 16.86 10.52
C SER A 67 -2.79 17.04 9.41
N LYS A 68 -2.33 17.44 8.23
CA LYS A 68 -3.13 17.55 7.00
C LYS A 68 -3.72 16.20 6.57
N ALA A 69 -2.90 15.14 6.61
CA ALA A 69 -3.26 13.83 6.08
C ALA A 69 -4.46 13.21 6.79
N GLN A 70 -5.39 12.67 6.01
CA GLN A 70 -6.41 11.75 6.49
C GLN A 70 -5.82 10.34 6.59
N VAL A 71 -5.68 9.84 7.82
CA VAL A 71 -5.23 8.47 8.08
C VAL A 71 -6.45 7.55 8.12
N LYS A 72 -6.51 6.58 7.21
CA LYS A 72 -7.67 5.68 7.02
C LYS A 72 -7.24 4.25 6.76
N LEU A 73 -8.12 3.28 7.01
CA LEU A 73 -7.94 1.92 6.50
C LEU A 73 -8.23 1.93 5.00
N PHE A 74 -7.39 1.28 4.18
CA PHE A 74 -7.58 1.30 2.73
C PHE A 74 -8.92 0.69 2.31
N GLY A 75 -9.36 -0.37 3.00
CA GLY A 75 -10.66 -0.98 2.73
C GLY A 75 -11.88 -0.11 3.02
N GLU A 76 -11.75 1.04 3.71
CA GLU A 76 -12.85 2.01 3.83
C GLU A 76 -13.37 2.47 2.46
N PHE A 77 -12.55 2.36 1.41
CA PHE A 77 -12.92 2.67 0.03
C PHE A 77 -13.53 1.46 -0.71
N GLY A 78 -13.84 0.36 -0.03
CA GLY A 78 -14.49 -0.82 -0.60
C GLY A 78 -15.45 -1.47 0.39
N ASP A 79 -15.08 -2.62 0.92
CA ASP A 79 -15.89 -3.45 1.81
C ASP A 79 -15.64 -3.19 3.32
N GLY A 80 -14.79 -2.22 3.65
CA GLY A 80 -14.41 -1.85 5.01
C GLY A 80 -13.42 -2.81 5.68
N GLN A 81 -12.91 -3.82 4.97
CA GLN A 81 -12.03 -4.84 5.54
C GLN A 81 -10.55 -4.46 5.44
N ILE A 82 -9.70 -5.17 6.18
CA ILE A 82 -8.25 -5.07 5.97
C ILE A 82 -7.87 -5.68 4.62
N VAL A 83 -6.80 -5.18 4.04
CA VAL A 83 -6.10 -5.87 2.96
C VAL A 83 -5.45 -7.11 3.55
N LYS A 84 -5.80 -8.30 3.05
CA LYS A 84 -5.25 -9.54 3.59
C LYS A 84 -3.80 -9.66 3.17
N ASP A 85 -2.94 -9.94 4.15
CA ASP A 85 -1.53 -10.21 3.91
C ASP A 85 -1.38 -11.46 3.00
N PRO A 86 -0.77 -11.33 1.82
CA PRO A 86 -0.65 -12.41 0.85
C PRO A 86 0.34 -13.51 1.27
N TYR A 87 1.13 -13.30 2.32
CA TYR A 87 2.15 -14.24 2.79
C TYR A 87 1.59 -15.38 3.64
N TYR A 88 0.41 -15.19 4.23
CA TYR A 88 -0.23 -16.19 5.09
C TYR A 88 -1.34 -16.98 4.37
N GLY A 89 -1.56 -16.73 3.08
CA GLY A 89 -2.56 -17.38 2.24
C GLY A 89 -2.03 -18.60 1.45
N ALA A 90 -2.96 -19.32 0.81
CA ALA A 90 -2.65 -20.36 -0.15
C ALA A 90 -1.97 -19.78 -1.42
N ASN A 91 -1.73 -20.60 -2.45
CA ASN A 91 -0.99 -20.19 -3.65
C ASN A 91 -1.53 -18.92 -4.35
N ASP A 92 -2.81 -18.58 -4.15
CA ASP A 92 -3.52 -17.44 -4.73
C ASP A 92 -3.55 -16.16 -3.85
N GLY A 93 -2.84 -16.14 -2.72
CA GLY A 93 -2.87 -14.99 -1.78
C GLY A 93 -2.54 -13.64 -2.42
N PHE A 94 -1.58 -13.59 -3.34
CA PHE A 94 -1.19 -12.36 -4.05
C PHE A 94 -2.24 -11.91 -5.07
N GLU A 95 -2.91 -12.85 -5.72
CA GLU A 95 -3.99 -12.57 -6.67
C GLU A 95 -5.20 -11.97 -5.95
N TYR A 96 -5.56 -12.54 -4.79
CA TYR A 96 -6.61 -12.00 -3.95
C TYR A 96 -6.25 -10.61 -3.40
N ASN A 97 -5.05 -10.45 -2.86
CA ASN A 97 -4.54 -9.16 -2.38
C ASN A 97 -4.56 -8.08 -3.47
N PHE A 98 -4.10 -8.41 -4.69
CA PHE A 98 -4.12 -7.50 -5.83
C PHE A 98 -5.55 -7.05 -6.18
N LYS A 99 -6.52 -7.98 -6.16
CA LYS A 99 -7.92 -7.65 -6.40
C LYS A 99 -8.50 -6.73 -5.34
N GLN A 100 -8.21 -6.98 -4.05
CA GLN A 100 -8.61 -6.08 -2.97
C GLN A 100 -8.05 -4.66 -3.19
N CYS A 101 -6.74 -4.55 -3.43
CA CYS A 101 -6.11 -3.26 -3.70
C CYS A 101 -6.70 -2.56 -4.93
N THR A 102 -7.07 -3.31 -5.96
CA THR A 102 -7.72 -2.78 -7.16
C THR A 102 -9.11 -2.23 -6.86
N GLU A 103 -9.94 -3.00 -6.17
CA GLU A 103 -11.31 -2.59 -5.79
C GLU A 103 -11.28 -1.33 -4.91
N TYR A 104 -10.39 -1.30 -3.92
CA TYR A 104 -10.26 -0.17 -3.00
C TYR A 104 -9.69 1.06 -3.72
N SER A 105 -8.77 0.89 -4.66
CA SER A 105 -8.27 2.00 -5.51
C SER A 105 -9.39 2.61 -6.35
N ILE A 106 -10.24 1.79 -6.95
CA ILE A 106 -11.40 2.26 -7.74
C ILE A 106 -12.37 3.03 -6.86
N GLY A 107 -12.64 2.54 -5.65
CA GLY A 107 -13.51 3.24 -4.71
C GLY A 107 -12.93 4.57 -4.23
N LEU A 108 -11.61 4.62 -3.96
CA LEU A 108 -10.92 5.86 -3.62
C LEU A 108 -11.06 6.88 -4.75
N LEU A 109 -10.78 6.49 -6.00
CA LEU A 109 -10.92 7.37 -7.16
C LEU A 109 -12.34 7.92 -7.31
N LYS A 110 -13.38 7.10 -7.05
CA LYS A 110 -14.77 7.58 -7.03
C LYS A 110 -15.01 8.62 -5.94
N THR A 111 -14.48 8.41 -4.72
CA THR A 111 -14.60 9.41 -3.64
C THR A 111 -13.91 10.73 -3.96
N LEU A 112 -12.89 10.69 -4.84
CA LEU A 112 -12.19 11.87 -5.35
C LEU A 112 -12.88 12.50 -6.58
N GLY A 113 -14.02 11.96 -7.03
CA GLY A 113 -14.80 12.51 -8.15
C GLY A 113 -14.43 11.96 -9.54
N PHE A 114 -13.66 10.88 -9.61
CA PHE A 114 -13.35 10.22 -10.89
C PHE A 114 -14.40 9.16 -11.21
N ASP A 115 -15.50 9.56 -11.87
CA ASP A 115 -16.64 8.68 -12.17
C ASP A 115 -16.40 7.69 -13.31
N SER A 116 -15.36 7.90 -14.13
CA SER A 116 -15.05 7.09 -15.32
C SER A 116 -13.70 6.36 -15.21
N VAL A 117 -13.54 5.48 -14.21
CA VAL A 117 -12.33 4.65 -14.04
C VAL A 117 -12.29 3.44 -15.00
N ARG A 118 -13.36 3.21 -15.79
CA ARG A 118 -13.58 1.98 -16.59
C ARG A 118 -12.57 1.69 -17.72
N SER A 119 -11.51 2.47 -17.92
CA SER A 119 -10.63 2.31 -19.10
C SER A 119 -9.12 2.21 -18.81
N ILE A 120 -8.67 2.10 -17.55
CA ILE A 120 -7.21 2.18 -17.25
C ILE A 120 -6.65 0.92 -16.56
N LEU A 121 -7.47 -0.07 -16.20
CA LEU A 121 -7.02 -1.38 -15.72
C LEU A 121 -7.66 -2.48 -16.56
#